data_AF-A0A9D3NXV4-F1
#
_entry.id   AF-A0A9D3NXV4-F1
#
_cell.length_a   1.000
_cell.length_b   1.000
_cell.length_c   1.000
_cell.angle_alpha   90.00
_cell.angle_beta   90.00
_cell.angle_gamma   90.00
#
_symmetry.space_group_name_H-M   'P 1'
#
loop_
_entity.id
_entity.type
_entity.pdbx_description
1 polymer ?
#
loop_
_entity_poly.entity_id
_entity_poly.type
_entity_poly.pdbx_seq_one_letter_code
_entity_poly.pdbx_strand_id
1 'polypeptide(L)'
;MLEKASDDKPAAAQGHHEKNPFLLLYVHRTEFVSRHAIQVKLRLNPKMRVWIVFLLCLAGKALAAPAEEEPVIDEQVEVGSNPVQVETGEFDEAIEVVEDVAAENPCLNHHCKKGKVCELDENNEPMCVCQDPLTCPAPVGEFEHVCGTDNKTYDSSCHFFATKCALEGTKKGHKLHLDYIGPCKYIPACLENELGEFPLRMRDWLKNVMVTLYERDEDNNLLNEKQKLRVKKIFENEKRLQAGDHSLDLLALDFEKNYNMYIFPVHWQFGQLDQHPSDGFLSHTELSPLRAPLIPMEHCTTSFFEACDADQDKYIALEEWASCFGIKDQDIDKDLIV
;
A
#
# COMPACT_ATOMS: atom_id res chain seq x y z
N MET A 1 3.01 29.87 37.88
CA MET A 1 3.38 30.76 36.75
C MET A 1 4.91 30.71 36.68
N LEU A 2 5.59 30.09 35.73
CA LEU A 2 5.25 29.64 34.38
C LEU A 2 5.87 28.25 34.12
N GLU A 3 5.21 27.50 33.24
CA GLU A 3 5.64 26.25 32.62
C GLU A 3 7.03 26.38 31.95
N LYS A 4 7.86 25.35 32.12
CA LYS A 4 8.93 25.02 31.16
C LYS A 4 8.42 23.88 30.30
N ALA A 5 8.13 24.18 29.04
CA ALA A 5 7.87 23.21 28.00
C ALA A 5 9.15 22.38 27.76
N SER A 6 9.06 21.08 27.96
CA SER A 6 10.01 20.09 27.45
C SER A 6 9.59 19.79 26.01
N ASP A 7 10.45 20.13 25.05
CA ASP A 7 10.32 19.74 23.64
C ASP A 7 10.56 18.22 23.51
N ASP A 8 9.54 17.41 23.82
CA ASP A 8 9.48 16.02 23.38
C ASP A 8 9.00 15.98 21.92
N LYS A 9 9.96 15.87 21.00
CA LYS A 9 9.69 15.50 19.61
C LYS A 9 9.03 14.10 19.61
N PRO A 10 7.83 13.92 19.04
CA PRO A 10 7.29 12.59 18.87
C PRO A 10 8.17 11.83 17.88
N ALA A 11 8.67 10.67 18.33
CA ALA A 11 9.34 9.71 17.49
C ALA A 11 8.45 9.42 16.27
N ALA A 12 9.01 9.65 15.08
CA ALA A 12 8.32 9.42 13.82
C ALA A 12 7.87 7.96 13.77
N ALA A 13 6.55 7.75 13.85
CA ALA A 13 5.94 6.50 13.45
C ALA A 13 6.30 6.27 11.98
N GLN A 14 7.30 5.43 11.75
CA GLN A 14 7.60 4.90 10.43
C GLN A 14 6.41 4.04 10.02
N GLY A 15 5.45 4.68 9.37
CA GLY A 15 4.44 4.00 8.56
C GLY A 15 5.17 3.28 7.44
N HIS A 16 5.55 2.02 7.69
CA HIS A 16 5.79 1.08 6.63
C HIS A 16 4.48 0.97 5.86
N HIS A 17 4.37 1.69 4.75
CA HIS A 17 3.42 1.36 3.69
C HIS A 17 3.76 -0.08 3.29
N GLU A 18 2.96 -1.00 3.84
CA GLU A 18 2.92 -2.40 3.51
C GLU A 18 2.85 -2.50 1.99
N LYS A 19 3.95 -2.97 1.37
CA LYS A 19 4.12 -3.07 -0.09
C LYS A 19 3.24 -4.19 -0.60
N ASN A 20 1.92 -4.04 -0.50
CA ASN A 20 1.02 -4.85 -1.28
C ASN A 20 1.16 -4.37 -2.73
N PRO A 21 1.71 -5.19 -3.66
CA PRO A 21 1.90 -4.79 -5.06
C PRO A 21 0.59 -4.33 -5.73
N PHE A 22 -0.58 -4.75 -5.21
CA PHE A 22 -1.88 -4.23 -5.63
C PHE A 22 -2.14 -2.79 -5.17
N LEU A 23 -1.72 -2.41 -3.97
CA LEU A 23 -1.77 -1.01 -3.52
C LEU A 23 -0.80 -0.14 -4.34
N LEU A 24 0.36 -0.66 -4.74
CA LEU A 24 1.27 0.03 -5.66
C LEU A 24 0.64 0.23 -7.06
N LEU A 25 -0.09 -0.77 -7.57
CA LEU A 25 -0.88 -0.63 -8.81
C LEU A 25 -2.07 0.32 -8.66
N TYR A 26 -2.70 0.34 -7.48
CA TYR A 26 -3.85 1.19 -7.14
C TYR A 26 -3.43 2.67 -7.03
N VAL A 27 -2.33 2.96 -6.33
CA VAL A 27 -1.80 4.31 -6.10
C VAL A 27 -1.18 4.91 -7.38
N HIS A 28 -0.48 4.13 -8.20
CA HIS A 28 0.09 4.69 -9.44
C HIS A 28 -0.93 4.84 -10.59
N ARG A 29 -2.04 4.10 -10.60
CA ARG A 29 -3.05 4.25 -11.67
C ARG A 29 -3.97 5.45 -11.44
N THR A 30 -4.21 5.90 -10.20
CA THR A 30 -4.91 7.17 -9.94
C THR A 30 -4.12 8.38 -10.43
N GLU A 31 -2.78 8.36 -10.34
CA GLU A 31 -1.92 9.36 -10.99
C GLU A 31 -2.00 9.28 -12.53
N PHE A 32 -2.14 8.08 -13.10
CA PHE A 32 -2.17 7.86 -14.54
C PHE A 32 -3.51 8.25 -15.20
N VAL A 33 -4.64 8.01 -14.52
CA VAL A 33 -5.97 8.46 -14.98
C VAL A 33 -6.08 9.98 -14.95
N SER A 34 -5.48 10.64 -13.96
CA SER A 34 -5.43 12.11 -13.87
C SER A 34 -4.58 12.73 -14.99
N ARG A 35 -3.46 12.07 -15.38
CA ARG A 35 -2.63 12.52 -16.51
C ARG A 35 -3.21 12.21 -17.89
N HIS A 36 -3.96 11.11 -18.05
CA HIS A 36 -4.58 10.75 -19.34
C HIS A 36 -5.86 11.53 -19.66
N ALA A 37 -6.54 12.08 -18.66
CA ALA A 37 -7.70 12.94 -18.87
C ALA A 37 -7.36 14.33 -19.47
N ILE A 38 -6.08 14.73 -19.51
CA ILE A 38 -5.63 16.03 -20.06
C ILE A 38 -4.94 15.92 -21.44
N GLN A 39 -4.73 14.71 -22.00
CA GLN A 39 -3.99 14.57 -23.27
C GLN A 39 -4.68 13.79 -24.39
N VAL A 40 -6.00 13.90 -24.54
CA VAL A 40 -6.69 13.53 -25.79
C VAL A 40 -7.33 14.75 -26.44
N LYS A 41 -6.50 15.62 -27.02
CA LYS A 41 -6.74 16.30 -28.31
C LYS A 41 -5.50 17.09 -28.70
N LEU A 42 -4.78 16.57 -29.71
CA LEU A 42 -4.13 17.31 -30.81
C LEU A 42 -3.15 16.35 -31.52
N ARG A 43 -3.68 15.49 -32.39
CA ARG A 43 -2.86 14.93 -33.48
C ARG A 43 -2.65 16.06 -34.50
N LEU A 44 -1.48 16.69 -34.49
CA LEU A 44 -1.01 17.50 -35.62
C LEU A 44 0.12 16.79 -36.38
N ASN A 45 -0.01 16.84 -37.70
CA ASN A 45 0.75 16.16 -38.75
C ASN A 45 2.26 16.55 -38.76
N PRO A 46 3.21 15.62 -38.90
CA PRO A 46 4.66 15.88 -38.74
C PRO A 46 5.32 16.81 -39.79
N LYS A 47 4.60 17.32 -40.80
CA LYS A 47 5.15 18.23 -41.82
C LYS A 47 5.03 19.73 -41.49
N MET A 48 4.42 20.10 -40.36
CA MET A 48 4.18 21.51 -39.97
C MET A 48 5.03 22.02 -38.82
N ARG A 49 6.01 21.24 -38.32
CA ARG A 49 6.88 21.67 -37.21
C ARG A 49 8.08 22.54 -37.64
N VAL A 50 8.39 22.62 -38.93
CA VAL A 50 9.54 23.40 -39.42
C VAL A 50 9.21 24.89 -39.63
N TRP A 51 7.93 25.24 -39.80
CA TRP A 51 7.52 26.61 -40.14
C TRP A 51 7.22 27.51 -38.93
N ILE A 52 6.99 26.94 -37.74
CA ILE A 52 6.68 27.73 -36.54
C ILE A 52 7.96 28.19 -35.82
N VAL A 53 9.06 27.44 -35.92
CA VAL A 53 10.36 27.85 -35.37
C VAL A 53 10.99 29.00 -36.16
N PHE A 54 10.70 29.08 -37.47
CA PHE A 54 11.24 30.16 -38.33
C PHE A 54 10.51 31.51 -38.17
N LEU A 55 9.30 31.54 -37.58
CA LEU A 55 8.50 32.76 -37.44
C LEU A 55 8.71 33.51 -36.10
N LEU A 56 9.33 32.88 -35.09
CA LEU A 56 9.61 33.52 -33.79
C LEU A 56 11.00 34.17 -33.69
N CYS A 57 11.83 34.07 -34.73
CA CYS A 57 13.16 34.70 -34.77
C CYS A 57 13.21 36.06 -35.51
N LEU A 58 12.08 36.62 -35.95
CA LEU A 58 12.06 37.87 -36.74
C LEU A 58 11.30 39.05 -36.12
N ALA A 59 10.98 39.02 -34.82
CA ALA A 59 10.42 40.18 -34.14
C ALA A 59 10.98 40.32 -32.72
N GLY A 60 11.99 41.19 -32.57
CA GLY A 60 12.47 41.60 -31.24
C GLY A 60 13.90 42.10 -31.23
N LYS A 61 14.15 43.29 -31.80
CA LYS A 61 15.35 44.10 -31.55
C LYS A 61 14.93 45.53 -31.17
N ALA A 62 15.66 46.09 -30.18
CA ALA A 62 15.73 47.49 -29.73
C ALA A 62 14.55 47.97 -28.83
N LEU A 63 14.73 48.71 -27.73
CA LEU A 63 15.67 49.81 -27.42
C LEU A 63 16.05 49.84 -25.92
N ALA A 64 17.22 50.39 -25.60
CA ALA A 64 17.72 50.68 -24.25
C ALA A 64 17.87 52.20 -24.04
N ALA A 65 17.56 52.71 -22.83
CA ALA A 65 18.01 53.99 -22.27
C ALA A 65 17.72 54.02 -20.73
N PRO A 66 18.44 54.83 -19.92
CA PRO A 66 18.83 54.49 -18.54
C PRO A 66 18.11 55.29 -17.42
N ALA A 67 18.22 54.81 -16.17
CA ALA A 67 17.99 55.55 -14.91
C ALA A 67 18.80 54.86 -13.80
N GLU A 68 19.89 55.46 -13.30
CA GLU A 68 20.04 56.32 -12.10
C GLU A 68 20.13 55.55 -10.76
N GLU A 69 21.22 55.85 -10.03
CA GLU A 69 21.74 55.24 -8.78
C GLU A 69 21.18 55.89 -7.50
N GLU A 70 21.32 55.18 -6.37
CA GLU A 70 21.66 55.63 -4.98
C GLU A 70 20.94 54.79 -3.88
N PRO A 71 21.42 54.71 -2.61
CA PRO A 71 22.56 53.89 -2.18
C PRO A 71 22.22 52.96 -0.98
N VAL A 72 23.11 51.99 -0.70
CA VAL A 72 23.08 51.10 0.48
C VAL A 72 23.94 51.71 1.59
N ILE A 73 23.41 51.81 2.80
CA ILE A 73 24.11 52.29 4.00
C ILE A 73 24.65 51.08 4.76
N ASP A 74 25.98 50.98 4.84
CA ASP A 74 26.74 50.17 5.80
C ASP A 74 26.96 50.99 7.07
N GLU A 75 26.81 50.37 8.25
CA GLU A 75 27.35 50.90 9.49
C GLU A 75 28.15 49.80 10.21
N GLN A 76 29.49 49.96 10.17
CA GLN A 76 30.44 49.26 11.02
C GLN A 76 30.63 50.05 12.32
N VAL A 77 30.74 49.34 13.45
CA VAL A 77 31.36 49.88 14.67
C VAL A 77 32.35 48.85 15.21
N GLU A 78 33.64 49.21 15.19
CA GLU A 78 34.72 48.58 15.97
C GLU A 78 34.78 49.19 17.37
N VAL A 79 34.95 48.38 18.43
CA VAL A 79 35.75 48.61 19.66
C VAL A 79 35.84 47.24 20.33
N GLY A 80 36.92 46.68 20.88
CA GLY A 80 38.28 47.10 21.18
C GLY A 80 38.81 46.05 22.16
N SER A 81 40.00 45.53 21.93
CA SER A 81 40.65 44.50 22.76
C SER A 81 41.28 45.08 24.03
N ASN A 82 41.08 44.46 25.19
CA ASN A 82 42.14 44.31 26.21
C ASN A 82 41.87 43.13 27.18
N PRO A 83 42.92 42.49 27.75
CA PRO A 83 42.86 41.20 28.42
C PRO A 83 42.72 41.36 29.95
N VAL A 84 42.06 40.39 30.59
CA VAL A 84 42.18 40.18 32.04
C VAL A 84 42.35 38.68 32.28
N GLN A 85 43.52 38.33 32.82
CA GLN A 85 43.83 37.01 33.35
C GLN A 85 43.07 36.79 34.66
N VAL A 86 42.44 35.62 34.82
CA VAL A 86 42.11 35.08 36.14
C VAL A 86 42.58 33.63 36.15
N GLU A 87 43.62 33.38 36.95
CA GLU A 87 44.00 32.04 37.41
C GLU A 87 42.96 31.54 38.41
N THR A 88 42.37 30.38 38.13
CA THR A 88 41.77 29.43 39.08
C THR A 88 41.76 28.11 38.31
N GLY A 89 42.59 27.11 38.62
CA GLY A 89 42.65 26.39 39.88
C GLY A 89 42.42 24.93 39.50
N GLU A 90 43.47 24.13 39.60
CA GLU A 90 43.52 22.69 39.36
C GLU A 90 42.52 21.99 40.30
N PHE A 91 41.53 21.31 39.73
CA PHE A 91 40.72 20.33 40.44
C PHE A 91 40.48 19.15 39.50
N ASP A 92 41.37 18.16 39.60
CA ASP A 92 41.15 16.82 39.09
C ASP A 92 39.99 16.19 39.86
N GLU A 93 38.78 16.30 39.31
CA GLU A 93 37.69 15.39 39.65
C GLU A 93 37.32 14.64 38.38
N ALA A 94 37.85 13.42 38.29
CA ALA A 94 37.43 12.45 37.30
C ALA A 94 35.94 12.17 37.50
N ILE A 95 35.11 12.83 36.69
CA ILE A 95 33.73 12.39 36.50
C ILE A 95 33.85 11.04 35.80
N GLU A 96 33.63 9.94 36.53
CA GLU A 96 33.27 8.67 35.92
C GLU A 96 32.01 8.94 35.10
N VAL A 97 32.18 9.08 33.78
CA VAL A 97 31.09 8.92 32.85
C VAL A 97 30.71 7.46 32.95
N VAL A 98 29.79 7.16 33.87
CA VAL A 98 29.04 5.91 33.81
C VAL A 98 28.33 6.00 32.47
N GLU A 99 28.79 5.24 31.48
CA GLU A 99 27.98 4.95 30.32
C GLU A 99 26.73 4.26 30.86
N ASP A 100 25.69 5.05 31.12
CA ASP A 100 24.33 4.56 31.27
C ASP A 100 24.05 3.82 29.97
N VAL A 101 24.18 2.49 30.02
CA VAL A 101 23.71 1.62 28.96
C VAL A 101 22.21 1.81 28.97
N ALA A 102 21.72 2.75 28.17
CA ALA A 102 20.30 3.02 28.03
C ALA A 102 19.65 1.67 27.71
N ALA A 103 18.89 1.13 28.67
CA ALA A 103 18.17 -0.11 28.47
C ALA A 103 17.32 0.08 27.21
N GLU A 104 17.65 -0.65 26.15
CA GLU A 104 16.89 -0.57 24.90
C GLU A 104 15.43 -0.83 25.22
N ASN A 105 14.54 0.08 24.84
CA ASN A 105 13.12 -0.07 25.12
C ASN A 105 12.63 -1.40 24.48
N PRO A 106 12.15 -2.38 25.28
CA PRO A 106 11.74 -3.69 24.77
C PRO A 106 10.66 -3.63 23.68
N CYS A 107 9.89 -2.54 23.61
CA CYS A 107 8.88 -2.34 22.58
C CYS A 107 9.43 -1.92 21.20
N LEU A 108 10.70 -1.53 21.07
CA LEU A 108 11.27 -1.08 19.79
C LEU A 108 11.24 -2.17 18.71
N ASN A 109 11.46 -3.43 19.10
CA ASN A 109 11.46 -4.58 18.20
C ASN A 109 10.27 -5.54 18.43
N HIS A 110 9.30 -5.14 19.27
CA HIS A 110 8.14 -5.97 19.58
C HIS A 110 6.93 -5.54 18.76
N HIS A 111 6.63 -6.29 17.71
CA HIS A 111 5.50 -6.00 16.81
C HIS A 111 4.20 -6.60 17.31
N CYS A 112 3.20 -5.73 17.53
CA CYS A 112 1.85 -6.14 17.89
C CYS A 112 0.97 -6.38 16.65
N LYS A 113 -0.12 -7.13 16.84
CA LYS A 113 -1.15 -7.31 15.79
C LYS A 113 -1.81 -5.98 15.45
N LYS A 114 -2.46 -5.90 14.28
CA LYS A 114 -3.18 -4.70 13.82
C LYS A 114 -4.19 -4.22 14.87
N GLY A 115 -4.16 -2.91 15.15
CA GLY A 115 -5.02 -2.27 16.16
C GLY A 115 -4.46 -2.34 17.58
N LYS A 116 -3.27 -2.90 17.79
CA LYS A 116 -2.57 -2.93 19.07
C LYS A 116 -1.23 -2.19 19.00
N VAL A 117 -0.83 -1.64 20.13
CA VAL A 117 0.47 -0.98 20.36
C VAL A 117 1.20 -1.68 21.50
N CYS A 118 2.53 -1.63 21.47
CA CYS A 118 3.36 -2.18 22.55
C CYS A 118 3.52 -1.15 23.66
N GLU A 119 3.21 -1.56 24.89
CA GLU A 119 3.46 -0.83 26.12
C GLU A 119 4.24 -1.73 27.09
N LEU A 120 5.00 -1.13 28.01
CA LEU A 120 5.71 -1.88 29.05
C LEU A 120 4.82 -2.04 30.28
N ASP A 121 4.77 -3.24 30.84
CA ASP A 121 4.05 -3.52 32.07
C ASP A 121 4.84 -3.10 33.34
N GLU A 122 4.30 -3.40 34.53
CA GLU A 122 4.94 -3.10 35.81
C GLU A 122 6.32 -3.78 36.00
N ASN A 123 6.60 -4.85 35.26
CA ASN A 123 7.86 -5.60 35.27
C ASN A 123 8.82 -5.17 34.16
N ASN A 124 8.49 -4.11 33.41
CA ASN A 124 9.23 -3.65 32.24
C ASN A 124 9.26 -4.69 31.10
N GLU A 125 8.23 -5.54 31.01
CA GLU A 125 8.02 -6.51 29.94
C GLU A 125 7.08 -5.94 28.85
N PRO A 126 7.35 -6.19 27.56
CA PRO A 126 6.50 -5.69 26.47
C PRO A 126 5.14 -6.41 26.44
N MET A 127 4.06 -5.65 26.39
CA MET A 127 2.67 -6.11 26.32
C MET A 127 1.91 -5.38 25.20
N CYS A 128 1.12 -6.12 24.42
CA CYS A 128 0.29 -5.53 23.37
C CYS A 128 -1.10 -5.14 23.88
N VAL A 129 -1.36 -3.85 23.99
CA VAL A 129 -2.65 -3.27 24.37
C VAL A 129 -3.36 -2.69 23.14
N CYS A 130 -4.67 -2.50 23.21
CA CYS A 130 -5.40 -1.86 22.11
C CYS A 130 -4.98 -0.41 21.94
N GLN A 131 -4.75 -0.02 20.69
CA GLN A 131 -4.45 1.35 20.34
C GLN A 131 -5.66 2.25 20.60
N ASP A 132 -5.43 3.45 21.16
CA ASP A 132 -6.45 4.49 21.21
C ASP A 132 -6.66 5.11 19.81
N PRO A 133 -7.88 5.09 19.24
CA PRO A 133 -8.17 5.72 17.96
C PRO A 133 -7.73 7.19 17.86
N LEU A 134 -7.66 7.93 18.97
CA LEU A 134 -7.22 9.33 18.98
C LEU A 134 -5.72 9.51 18.70
N THR A 135 -4.93 8.44 18.83
CA THR A 135 -3.49 8.43 18.52
C THR A 135 -3.22 8.13 17.05
N CYS A 136 -4.24 7.74 16.29
CA CYS A 136 -4.09 7.50 14.86
C CYS A 136 -3.87 8.82 14.11
N PRO A 137 -2.98 8.83 13.09
CA PRO A 137 -2.82 9.99 12.22
C PRO A 137 -4.14 10.35 11.53
N ALA A 138 -4.42 11.66 11.45
CA ALA A 138 -5.57 12.16 10.71
C ALA A 138 -5.41 11.85 9.21
N PRO A 139 -6.50 11.47 8.52
CA PRO A 139 -6.43 11.14 7.11
C PRO A 139 -6.08 12.36 6.27
N VAL A 140 -5.13 12.21 5.35
CA VAL A 140 -4.70 13.26 4.43
C VAL A 140 -5.73 13.47 3.30
N GLY A 141 -6.52 12.43 2.97
CA GLY A 141 -7.53 12.51 1.93
C GLY A 141 -8.59 11.39 2.01
N GLU A 142 -9.60 11.49 1.15
CA GLU A 142 -10.72 10.53 1.11
C GLU A 142 -10.27 9.09 0.84
N PHE A 143 -9.19 8.89 0.08
CA PHE A 143 -8.68 7.56 -0.27
C PHE A 143 -8.04 6.80 0.92
N GLU A 144 -7.73 7.48 2.03
CA GLU A 144 -7.19 6.85 3.25
C GLU A 144 -8.28 6.30 4.16
N HIS A 145 -9.53 6.72 3.96
CA HIS A 145 -10.68 6.19 4.68
C HIS A 145 -10.89 4.71 4.34
N VAL A 146 -11.63 4.00 5.19
CA VAL A 146 -11.98 2.60 4.97
C VAL A 146 -13.44 2.34 5.32
N CYS A 147 -14.06 1.36 4.68
CA CYS A 147 -15.43 0.94 4.99
C CYS A 147 -15.42 -0.37 5.77
N GLY A 148 -16.15 -0.42 6.88
CA GLY A 148 -16.38 -1.66 7.65
C GLY A 148 -17.57 -2.47 7.12
N THR A 149 -17.65 -3.74 7.49
CA THR A 149 -18.80 -4.62 7.19
C THR A 149 -20.12 -4.17 7.83
N ASP A 150 -20.06 -3.21 8.77
CA ASP A 150 -21.21 -2.51 9.33
C ASP A 150 -21.66 -1.30 8.48
N ASN A 151 -21.11 -1.16 7.26
CA ASN A 151 -21.36 -0.06 6.33
C ASN A 151 -21.06 1.32 6.94
N LYS A 152 -20.09 1.36 7.87
CA LYS A 152 -19.59 2.58 8.48
C LYS A 152 -18.23 2.95 7.89
N THR A 153 -18.09 4.21 7.49
CA THR A 153 -16.80 4.78 7.10
C THR A 153 -15.98 5.10 8.34
N TYR A 154 -14.73 4.68 8.33
CA TYR A 154 -13.72 5.01 9.34
C TYR A 154 -12.65 5.91 8.71
N ASP A 155 -12.10 6.81 9.51
CA ASP A 155 -11.16 7.84 9.05
C ASP A 155 -9.89 7.24 8.42
N SER A 156 -9.41 6.12 8.96
CA SER A 156 -8.35 5.33 8.32
C SER A 156 -8.35 3.88 8.77
N SER A 157 -7.51 3.06 8.14
CA SER A 157 -7.22 1.68 8.56
C SER A 157 -6.83 1.61 10.04
N CYS A 158 -6.02 2.57 10.53
CA CYS A 158 -5.65 2.67 11.95
C CYS A 158 -6.88 2.80 12.85
N HIS A 159 -7.75 3.76 12.55
CA HIS A 159 -8.98 4.00 13.33
C HIS A 159 -9.92 2.78 13.33
N PHE A 160 -10.03 2.10 12.18
CA PHE A 160 -10.82 0.88 12.06
C PHE A 160 -10.27 -0.23 12.98
N PHE A 161 -8.97 -0.55 12.88
CA PHE A 161 -8.38 -1.62 13.66
C PHE A 161 -8.30 -1.32 15.17
N ALA A 162 -8.05 -0.06 15.56
CA ALA A 162 -8.15 0.38 16.94
C ALA A 162 -9.59 0.19 17.50
N THR A 163 -10.60 0.57 16.71
CA THR A 163 -12.01 0.36 17.09
C THR A 163 -12.36 -1.13 17.17
N LYS A 164 -11.91 -1.95 16.21
CA LYS A 164 -12.11 -3.40 16.24
C LYS A 164 -11.44 -4.03 17.46
N CYS A 165 -10.24 -3.58 17.82
CA CYS A 165 -9.51 -4.08 19.00
C CYS A 165 -10.29 -3.85 20.29
N ALA A 166 -10.85 -2.65 20.47
CA ALA A 166 -11.70 -2.33 21.64
C ALA A 166 -12.97 -3.21 21.75
N LEU A 167 -13.33 -3.92 20.68
CA LEU A 167 -14.46 -4.85 20.61
C LEU A 167 -14.03 -6.32 20.69
N GLU A 168 -12.74 -6.62 20.92
CA GLU A 168 -12.25 -8.01 21.07
C GLU A 168 -13.05 -8.77 22.15
N GLY A 169 -13.34 -10.04 21.88
CA GLY A 169 -14.15 -10.90 22.76
C GLY A 169 -15.67 -10.64 22.69
N THR A 170 -16.12 -9.64 21.93
CA THR A 170 -17.55 -9.37 21.74
C THR A 170 -18.07 -9.94 20.41
N LYS A 171 -19.35 -10.33 20.37
CA LYS A 171 -20.02 -10.75 19.11
C LYS A 171 -19.96 -9.69 18.01
N LYS A 172 -19.92 -8.41 18.38
CA LYS A 172 -19.80 -7.30 17.43
C LYS A 172 -18.40 -7.22 16.82
N GLY A 173 -17.35 -7.34 17.65
CA GLY A 173 -15.96 -7.36 17.18
C GLY A 173 -15.67 -8.55 16.27
N HIS A 174 -16.22 -9.73 16.58
CA HIS A 174 -16.10 -10.92 15.72
C HIS A 174 -16.73 -10.75 14.33
N LYS A 175 -17.76 -9.91 14.18
CA LYS A 175 -18.42 -9.67 12.88
C LYS A 175 -17.91 -8.43 12.15
N LEU A 176 -17.15 -7.58 12.83
CA LEU A 176 -16.65 -6.33 12.29
C LEU A 176 -15.36 -6.61 11.51
N HIS A 177 -15.41 -6.52 10.18
CA HIS A 177 -14.26 -6.69 9.29
C HIS A 177 -14.10 -5.45 8.42
N LEU A 178 -12.89 -5.26 7.90
CA LEU A 178 -12.63 -4.21 6.92
C LEU A 178 -13.18 -4.72 5.59
N ASP A 179 -14.19 -4.04 5.04
CA ASP A 179 -14.84 -4.50 3.82
C ASP A 179 -14.04 -4.07 2.58
N TYR A 180 -13.64 -2.81 2.51
CA TYR A 180 -12.79 -2.29 1.43
C TYR A 180 -12.14 -0.96 1.80
N ILE A 181 -11.11 -0.59 1.05
CA ILE A 181 -10.39 0.67 1.17
C ILE A 181 -11.16 1.77 0.43
N GLY A 182 -11.27 2.94 1.06
CA GLY A 182 -12.09 4.08 0.65
C GLY A 182 -13.34 4.25 1.53
N PRO A 183 -14.06 5.37 1.40
CA PRO A 183 -15.28 5.61 2.14
C PRO A 183 -16.41 4.66 1.69
N CYS A 184 -17.37 4.41 2.57
CA CYS A 184 -18.52 3.57 2.22
C CYS A 184 -19.28 4.12 1.00
N LYS A 185 -19.69 3.21 0.12
CA LYS A 185 -20.31 3.47 -1.19
C LYS A 185 -21.47 2.51 -1.39
N TYR A 186 -22.35 2.84 -2.31
CA TYR A 186 -23.35 1.88 -2.76
C TYR A 186 -22.66 0.75 -3.54
N ILE A 187 -22.91 -0.50 -3.13
CA ILE A 187 -22.43 -1.70 -3.81
C ILE A 187 -23.65 -2.37 -4.47
N PRO A 188 -23.68 -2.52 -5.80
CA PRO A 188 -24.76 -3.23 -6.47
C PRO A 188 -24.77 -4.71 -6.04
N ALA A 189 -25.96 -5.32 -6.04
CA ALA A 189 -26.08 -6.75 -5.82
C ALA A 189 -25.39 -7.53 -6.95
N CYS A 190 -24.67 -8.59 -6.60
CA CYS A 190 -24.11 -9.51 -7.59
C CYS A 190 -25.22 -10.41 -8.15
N LEU A 191 -25.42 -10.38 -9.46
CA LEU A 191 -26.40 -11.24 -10.13
C LEU A 191 -25.85 -12.66 -10.30
N GLU A 192 -26.72 -13.66 -10.44
CA GLU A 192 -26.29 -15.06 -10.59
C GLU A 192 -25.43 -15.30 -11.83
N ASN A 193 -25.74 -14.63 -12.94
CA ASN A 193 -24.91 -14.70 -14.15
C ASN A 193 -23.54 -14.06 -13.92
N GLU A 194 -23.50 -12.94 -13.20
CA GLU A 194 -22.26 -12.26 -12.86
C GLU A 194 -21.36 -13.13 -11.97
N LEU A 195 -21.97 -13.79 -10.98
CA LEU A 195 -21.29 -14.71 -10.08
C LEU A 195 -20.67 -15.90 -10.82
N GLY A 196 -21.36 -16.44 -11.85
CA GLY A 196 -20.83 -17.50 -12.70
C GLY A 196 -19.65 -17.07 -13.58
N GLU A 197 -19.58 -15.78 -13.97
CA GLU A 197 -18.48 -15.22 -14.76
C GLU A 197 -17.24 -14.85 -13.93
N PHE A 198 -17.46 -14.47 -12.67
CA PHE A 198 -16.45 -13.95 -11.75
C PHE A 198 -15.16 -14.80 -11.69
N PRO A 199 -15.18 -16.13 -11.45
CA PRO A 199 -13.95 -16.91 -11.33
C PRO A 199 -13.11 -16.91 -12.61
N LEU A 200 -13.72 -16.87 -13.80
CA LEU A 200 -13.00 -16.85 -15.07
C LEU A 200 -12.27 -15.51 -15.24
N ARG A 201 -12.96 -14.40 -14.98
CA ARG A 201 -12.42 -13.05 -15.12
C ARG A 201 -11.34 -12.76 -14.08
N MET A 202 -11.59 -13.14 -12.82
CA MET A 202 -10.62 -12.98 -11.74
C MET A 202 -9.35 -13.78 -12.01
N ARG A 203 -9.47 -15.05 -12.43
CA ARG A 203 -8.30 -15.90 -12.72
C ARG A 203 -7.44 -15.36 -13.88
N ASP A 204 -8.06 -14.86 -14.95
CA ASP A 204 -7.33 -14.18 -16.03
C ASP A 204 -6.66 -12.89 -15.55
N TRP A 205 -7.38 -12.10 -14.74
CA TRP A 205 -6.84 -10.90 -14.13
C TRP A 205 -5.61 -11.18 -13.25
N LEU A 206 -5.63 -12.23 -12.41
CA LEU A 206 -4.49 -12.63 -11.58
C LEU A 206 -3.26 -12.98 -12.42
N LYS A 207 -3.44 -13.77 -13.50
CA LYS A 207 -2.36 -14.09 -14.46
C LYS A 207 -1.76 -12.81 -15.04
N ASN A 208 -2.61 -11.89 -15.49
CA ASN A 208 -2.15 -10.65 -16.11
C ASN A 208 -1.46 -9.72 -15.10
N VAL A 209 -1.94 -9.65 -13.86
CA VAL A 209 -1.25 -8.89 -12.80
C VAL A 209 0.16 -9.42 -12.59
N MET A 210 0.33 -10.74 -12.44
CA MET A 210 1.66 -11.32 -12.27
C MET A 210 2.61 -10.96 -13.43
N VAL A 211 2.12 -11.07 -14.66
CA VAL A 211 2.90 -10.70 -15.85
C VAL A 211 3.29 -9.21 -15.80
N THR A 212 2.37 -8.32 -15.46
CA THR A 212 2.68 -6.89 -15.35
C THR A 212 3.64 -6.56 -14.21
N LEU A 213 3.62 -7.31 -13.10
CA LEU A 213 4.59 -7.16 -12.01
C LEU A 213 5.97 -7.57 -12.48
N TYR A 214 6.09 -8.70 -13.19
CA TYR A 214 7.35 -9.16 -13.75
C TYR A 214 7.93 -8.19 -14.79
N GLU A 215 7.11 -7.61 -15.66
CA GLU A 215 7.56 -6.60 -16.64
C GLU A 215 8.10 -5.32 -15.98
N ARG A 216 7.60 -4.98 -14.79
CA ARG A 216 7.96 -3.75 -14.06
C ARG A 216 9.06 -3.95 -13.03
N ASP A 217 9.49 -5.18 -12.79
CA ASP A 217 10.45 -5.50 -11.73
C ASP A 217 11.89 -5.22 -12.18
N GLU A 218 12.19 -3.94 -12.46
CA GLU A 218 13.51 -3.47 -12.92
C GLU A 218 14.58 -3.62 -11.81
N ASP A 219 14.19 -3.45 -10.54
CA ASP A 219 15.09 -3.42 -9.38
C ASP A 219 15.02 -4.68 -8.49
N ASN A 220 14.36 -5.76 -8.94
CA ASN A 220 14.17 -6.99 -8.18
C ASN A 220 13.45 -6.80 -6.83
N ASN A 221 12.57 -5.81 -6.73
CA ASN A 221 11.91 -5.40 -5.50
C ASN A 221 10.43 -5.79 -5.43
N LEU A 222 9.85 -6.32 -6.51
CA LEU A 222 8.45 -6.74 -6.57
C LEU A 222 8.29 -8.27 -6.45
N LEU A 223 9.17 -9.04 -7.07
CA LEU A 223 9.15 -10.49 -7.07
C LEU A 223 10.49 -11.05 -6.59
N ASN A 224 10.45 -12.10 -5.78
CA ASN A 224 11.66 -12.85 -5.43
C ASN A 224 12.17 -13.67 -6.64
N GLU A 225 13.42 -14.14 -6.59
CA GLU A 225 14.05 -14.85 -7.73
C GLU A 225 13.29 -16.12 -8.15
N LYS A 226 12.73 -16.86 -7.19
CA LYS A 226 11.93 -18.08 -7.46
C LYS A 226 10.63 -17.70 -8.17
N GLN A 227 9.96 -16.65 -7.70
CA GLN A 227 8.73 -16.12 -8.29
C GLN A 227 8.99 -15.60 -9.71
N LYS A 228 10.06 -14.81 -9.93
CA LYS A 228 10.45 -14.35 -11.27
C LYS A 228 10.65 -15.48 -12.25
N LEU A 229 11.36 -16.54 -11.87
CA LEU A 229 11.59 -17.67 -12.76
C LEU A 229 10.28 -18.36 -13.16
N ARG A 230 9.30 -18.41 -12.26
CA ARG A 230 7.96 -18.95 -12.56
C ARG A 230 7.18 -18.02 -13.49
N VAL A 231 7.14 -16.72 -13.20
CA VAL A 231 6.42 -15.75 -14.07
C VAL A 231 7.08 -15.61 -15.43
N LYS A 232 8.41 -15.67 -15.53
CA LYS A 232 9.15 -15.66 -16.79
C LYS A 232 8.66 -16.74 -17.76
N LYS A 233 8.43 -17.96 -17.26
CA LYS A 233 7.88 -19.07 -18.07
C LYS A 233 6.47 -18.78 -18.58
N ILE A 234 5.67 -18.00 -17.85
CA ILE A 234 4.34 -17.56 -18.27
C ILE A 234 4.50 -16.45 -19.33
N PHE A 235 5.32 -15.44 -19.04
CA PHE A 235 5.54 -14.27 -19.87
C PHE A 235 6.06 -14.63 -21.28
N GLU A 236 7.07 -15.49 -21.36
CA GLU A 236 7.73 -15.93 -22.61
C GLU A 236 6.92 -16.97 -23.40
N ASN A 237 5.80 -17.46 -22.86
CA ASN A 237 5.02 -18.48 -23.54
C ASN A 237 4.23 -17.90 -24.71
N GLU A 238 4.52 -18.33 -25.94
CA GLU A 238 3.84 -17.88 -27.15
C GLU A 238 2.33 -18.17 -27.17
N LYS A 239 1.87 -19.17 -26.40
CA LYS A 239 0.45 -19.52 -26.29
C LYS A 239 -0.30 -18.73 -25.23
N ARG A 240 0.39 -17.85 -24.48
CA ARG A 240 -0.24 -17.00 -23.46
C ARG A 240 -1.26 -16.07 -24.11
N LEU A 241 -2.51 -16.15 -23.66
CA LEU A 241 -3.51 -15.14 -23.98
C LEU A 241 -3.10 -13.80 -23.36
N GLN A 242 -2.91 -12.79 -24.22
CA GLN A 242 -2.55 -11.43 -23.84
C GLN A 242 -3.70 -10.75 -23.08
N ALA A 243 -3.38 -9.76 -22.25
CA ALA A 243 -4.40 -8.98 -21.55
C ALA A 243 -5.35 -8.28 -22.54
N GLY A 244 -6.64 -8.34 -22.26
CA GLY A 244 -7.68 -7.77 -23.12
C GLY A 244 -9.08 -8.08 -22.61
N ASP A 245 -10.08 -7.51 -23.27
CA ASP A 245 -11.49 -7.87 -23.04
C ASP A 245 -11.85 -9.09 -23.87
N HIS A 246 -11.97 -10.24 -23.20
CA HIS A 246 -12.14 -11.55 -23.83
C HIS A 246 -13.53 -12.11 -23.55
N SER A 247 -14.06 -12.88 -24.51
CA SER A 247 -15.30 -13.63 -24.30
C SER A 247 -15.10 -14.73 -23.26
N LEU A 248 -16.19 -15.09 -22.57
CA LEU A 248 -16.18 -16.15 -21.57
C LEU A 248 -15.71 -17.50 -22.15
N ASP A 249 -16.16 -17.82 -23.37
CA ASP A 249 -15.75 -19.04 -24.08
C ASP A 249 -14.24 -19.08 -24.32
N LEU A 250 -13.64 -17.93 -24.66
CA LEU A 250 -12.19 -17.84 -24.87
C LEU A 250 -11.43 -18.00 -23.54
N LEU A 251 -11.91 -17.38 -22.45
CA LEU A 251 -11.29 -17.52 -21.12
C LEU A 251 -11.40 -18.96 -20.59
N ALA A 252 -12.53 -19.63 -20.82
CA ALA A 252 -12.71 -21.04 -20.47
C ALA A 252 -11.75 -21.93 -21.28
N LEU A 253 -11.67 -21.72 -22.59
CA LEU A 253 -10.77 -22.47 -23.46
C LEU A 253 -9.29 -22.23 -23.12
N ASP A 254 -8.90 -20.99 -22.81
CA ASP A 254 -7.52 -20.67 -22.39
C ASP A 254 -7.18 -21.40 -21.10
N PHE A 255 -8.09 -21.42 -20.13
CA PHE A 255 -7.88 -22.16 -18.89
C PHE A 255 -7.71 -23.66 -19.12
N GLU A 256 -8.53 -24.28 -19.97
CA GLU A 256 -8.39 -25.70 -20.28
C GLU A 256 -7.09 -26.03 -21.01
N LYS A 257 -6.69 -25.20 -21.99
CA LYS A 257 -5.51 -25.47 -22.84
C LYS A 257 -4.20 -25.06 -22.20
N ASN A 258 -4.21 -24.03 -21.37
CA ASN A 258 -3.04 -23.41 -20.76
C ASN A 258 -3.11 -23.44 -19.22
N TYR A 259 -3.85 -24.40 -18.65
CA TYR A 259 -4.07 -24.62 -17.21
C TYR A 259 -2.84 -24.34 -16.32
N ASN A 260 -1.67 -24.86 -16.70
CA ASN A 260 -0.43 -24.70 -15.91
C ASN A 260 0.00 -23.24 -15.70
N MET A 261 -0.40 -22.31 -16.57
CA MET A 261 -0.10 -20.88 -16.43
C MET A 261 -0.90 -20.22 -15.30
N TYR A 262 -1.96 -20.86 -14.81
CA TYR A 262 -2.87 -20.32 -13.81
C TYR A 262 -2.61 -20.83 -12.39
N ILE A 263 -1.94 -21.98 -12.25
CA ILE A 263 -1.62 -22.56 -10.94
C ILE A 263 -0.86 -21.55 -10.08
N PHE A 264 0.25 -21.00 -10.59
CA PHE A 264 1.08 -20.10 -9.81
C PHE A 264 0.42 -18.75 -9.49
N PRO A 265 -0.25 -18.05 -10.43
CA PRO A 265 -1.00 -16.83 -10.10
C PRO A 265 -2.07 -16.99 -9.02
N VAL A 266 -2.80 -18.10 -9.04
CA VAL A 266 -3.82 -18.38 -8.02
C VAL A 266 -3.17 -18.56 -6.64
N HIS A 267 -2.10 -19.36 -6.53
CA HIS A 267 -1.40 -19.56 -5.26
C HIS A 267 -0.69 -18.32 -4.75
N TRP A 268 0.00 -17.61 -5.64
CA TRP A 268 0.72 -16.39 -5.27
C TRP A 268 -0.23 -15.36 -4.68
N GLN A 269 -1.43 -15.19 -5.28
CA GLN A 269 -2.43 -14.27 -4.77
C GLN A 269 -2.86 -14.61 -3.34
N PHE A 270 -3.05 -15.89 -3.04
CA PHE A 270 -3.39 -16.34 -1.69
C PHE A 270 -2.33 -15.86 -0.67
N GLY A 271 -1.04 -16.11 -0.97
CA GLY A 271 0.06 -15.66 -0.11
C GLY A 271 0.22 -14.13 -0.02
N GLN A 272 -0.27 -13.37 -1.00
CA GLN A 272 -0.32 -11.90 -0.90
C GLN A 272 -1.42 -11.40 0.04
N LEU A 273 -2.48 -12.17 0.23
CA LEU A 273 -3.62 -11.79 1.08
C LEU A 273 -3.45 -12.32 2.52
N ASP A 274 -2.88 -13.53 2.68
CA ASP A 274 -2.60 -14.18 3.98
C ASP A 274 -1.43 -13.50 4.70
N GLN A 275 -1.72 -12.39 5.39
CA GLN A 275 -0.69 -11.56 6.04
C GLN A 275 -1.08 -11.11 7.46
N HIS A 276 -2.35 -11.15 7.85
CA HIS A 276 -2.85 -10.48 9.06
C HIS A 276 -3.71 -11.38 9.96
N PRO A 277 -3.14 -12.47 10.51
CA PRO A 277 -1.76 -12.95 10.36
C PRO A 277 -1.60 -13.91 9.17
N SER A 278 -0.37 -14.25 8.79
CA SER A 278 -0.16 -15.40 7.90
C SER A 278 -0.41 -16.69 8.68
N ASP A 279 -1.63 -17.21 8.56
CA ASP A 279 -2.10 -18.43 9.23
C ASP A 279 -2.64 -19.48 8.26
N GLY A 280 -2.62 -19.19 6.95
CA GLY A 280 -3.10 -20.09 5.92
C GLY A 280 -4.61 -20.01 5.70
N PHE A 281 -5.25 -18.95 6.19
CA PHE A 281 -6.67 -18.68 6.02
C PHE A 281 -6.88 -17.21 5.63
N LEU A 282 -7.83 -16.95 4.74
CA LEU A 282 -8.20 -15.58 4.40
C LEU A 282 -9.47 -15.17 5.15
N SER A 283 -9.33 -14.20 6.04
CA SER A 283 -10.48 -13.54 6.65
C SER A 283 -11.17 -12.57 5.68
N HIS A 284 -12.40 -12.15 5.98
CA HIS A 284 -13.09 -11.10 5.20
C HIS A 284 -12.25 -9.81 5.07
N THR A 285 -11.48 -9.48 6.11
CA THR A 285 -10.57 -8.33 6.11
C THR A 285 -9.43 -8.50 5.09
N GLU A 286 -8.87 -9.70 4.96
CA GLU A 286 -7.77 -9.97 4.03
C GLU A 286 -8.24 -10.03 2.59
N LEU A 287 -9.51 -10.34 2.35
CA LEU A 287 -10.13 -10.29 1.02
C LEU A 287 -10.45 -8.85 0.57
N SER A 288 -10.35 -7.84 1.44
CA SER A 288 -10.69 -6.45 1.11
C SER A 288 -9.96 -5.86 -0.11
N PRO A 289 -8.69 -6.20 -0.42
CA PRO A 289 -8.03 -5.73 -1.65
C PRO A 289 -8.74 -6.20 -2.92
N LEU A 290 -9.45 -7.34 -2.88
CA LEU A 290 -10.24 -7.86 -3.99
C LEU A 290 -11.62 -7.18 -4.13
N ARG A 291 -11.93 -6.20 -3.27
CA ARG A 291 -13.12 -5.34 -3.36
C ARG A 291 -12.80 -3.94 -3.89
N ALA A 292 -11.57 -3.74 -4.37
CA ALA A 292 -11.14 -2.50 -4.99
C ALA A 292 -11.76 -2.30 -6.39
N PRO A 293 -12.07 -1.06 -6.82
CA PRO A 293 -12.63 -0.75 -8.14
C PRO A 293 -11.84 -1.24 -9.38
N LEU A 294 -10.57 -1.63 -9.22
CA LEU A 294 -9.76 -2.17 -10.33
C LEU A 294 -9.99 -3.66 -10.58
N ILE A 295 -10.65 -4.34 -9.65
CA ILE A 295 -10.95 -5.76 -9.71
C ILE A 295 -12.15 -5.95 -10.65
N PRO A 296 -12.11 -6.92 -11.58
CA PRO A 296 -13.27 -7.21 -12.42
C PRO A 296 -14.44 -7.67 -11.54
N MET A 297 -15.56 -6.96 -11.60
CA MET A 297 -16.81 -7.30 -10.91
C MET A 297 -16.62 -7.42 -9.40
N GLU A 298 -15.96 -6.42 -8.81
CA GLU A 298 -15.57 -6.42 -7.39
C GLU A 298 -16.74 -6.55 -6.42
N HIS A 299 -17.94 -6.16 -6.86
CA HIS A 299 -19.19 -6.31 -6.10
C HIS A 299 -19.58 -7.78 -5.86
N CYS A 300 -19.09 -8.70 -6.70
CA CYS A 300 -19.32 -10.14 -6.55
C CYS A 300 -18.33 -10.83 -5.61
N THR A 301 -17.24 -10.18 -5.19
CA THR A 301 -16.17 -10.79 -4.40
C THR A 301 -16.68 -11.47 -3.13
N THR A 302 -17.52 -10.80 -2.34
CA THR A 302 -18.05 -11.38 -1.09
C THR A 302 -18.96 -12.57 -1.37
N SER A 303 -19.93 -12.44 -2.28
CA SER A 303 -20.85 -13.53 -2.63
C SER A 303 -20.13 -14.74 -3.23
N PHE A 304 -19.05 -14.51 -3.97
CA PHE A 304 -18.19 -15.57 -4.50
C PHE A 304 -17.48 -16.32 -3.37
N PHE A 305 -16.77 -15.62 -2.49
CA PHE A 305 -16.02 -16.29 -1.42
C PHE A 305 -16.93 -16.90 -0.35
N GLU A 306 -18.14 -16.36 -0.11
CA GLU A 306 -19.15 -17.02 0.72
C GLU A 306 -19.62 -18.37 0.13
N ALA A 307 -19.58 -18.53 -1.21
CA ALA A 307 -19.85 -19.80 -1.86
C ALA A 307 -18.63 -20.74 -1.90
N CYS A 308 -17.42 -20.20 -1.69
CA CYS A 308 -16.18 -20.94 -1.60
C CYS A 308 -15.92 -21.51 -0.20
N ASP A 309 -16.44 -20.85 0.83
CA ASP A 309 -16.43 -21.25 2.24
C ASP A 309 -17.30 -22.51 2.44
N ALA A 310 -16.70 -23.67 2.21
CA ALA A 310 -17.38 -24.96 2.11
C ALA A 310 -17.74 -25.53 3.48
N ASP A 311 -16.91 -25.30 4.49
CA ASP A 311 -17.17 -25.69 5.88
C ASP A 311 -17.88 -24.61 6.72
N GLN A 312 -18.11 -23.43 6.13
CA GLN A 312 -18.88 -22.31 6.67
C GLN A 312 -18.24 -21.65 7.89
N ASP A 313 -16.92 -21.76 8.04
CA ASP A 313 -16.18 -21.20 9.17
C ASP A 313 -15.89 -19.69 9.06
N LYS A 314 -16.25 -19.06 7.92
CA LYS A 314 -16.06 -17.64 7.56
C LYS A 314 -14.63 -17.26 7.17
N TYR A 315 -13.78 -18.25 6.99
CA TYR A 315 -12.44 -18.11 6.46
C TYR A 315 -12.36 -18.86 5.13
N ILE A 316 -11.36 -18.52 4.31
CA ILE A 316 -11.08 -19.26 3.08
C ILE A 316 -9.73 -19.92 3.23
N ALA A 317 -9.72 -21.25 3.36
CA ALA A 317 -8.50 -22.03 3.35
C ALA A 317 -7.86 -22.06 1.94
N LEU A 318 -6.58 -22.40 1.85
CA LEU A 318 -5.87 -22.51 0.57
C LEU A 318 -6.57 -23.51 -0.39
N GLU A 319 -7.06 -24.62 0.16
CA GLU A 319 -7.74 -25.68 -0.59
C GLU A 319 -9.07 -25.19 -1.19
N GLU A 320 -9.84 -24.41 -0.42
CA GLU A 320 -11.09 -23.80 -0.85
C GLU A 320 -10.85 -22.71 -1.90
N TRP A 321 -9.87 -21.83 -1.65
CA TRP A 321 -9.43 -20.80 -2.58
C TRP A 321 -9.05 -21.40 -3.94
N ALA A 322 -8.15 -22.39 -3.94
CA ALA A 322 -7.64 -23.00 -5.15
C ALA A 322 -8.76 -23.74 -5.91
N SER A 323 -9.60 -24.49 -5.18
CA SER A 323 -10.76 -25.20 -5.74
C SER A 323 -11.76 -24.25 -6.39
N CYS A 324 -12.03 -23.09 -5.77
CA CYS A 324 -12.93 -22.08 -6.31
C CYS A 324 -12.44 -21.44 -7.61
N PHE A 325 -11.12 -21.43 -7.84
CA PHE A 325 -10.53 -21.01 -9.11
C PHE A 325 -10.32 -22.17 -10.10
N GLY A 326 -10.75 -23.39 -9.76
CA GLY A 326 -10.68 -24.57 -10.62
C GLY A 326 -9.30 -25.24 -10.65
N ILE A 327 -8.43 -24.94 -9.69
CA ILE A 327 -7.16 -25.65 -9.52
C ILE A 327 -7.47 -27.04 -8.94
N LYS A 328 -6.85 -28.07 -9.51
CA LYS A 328 -7.03 -29.46 -9.09
C LYS A 328 -6.29 -29.72 -7.78
N ASP A 329 -6.84 -30.54 -6.90
CA ASP A 329 -6.27 -30.87 -5.59
C ASP A 329 -4.80 -31.30 -5.63
N GLN A 330 -4.42 -32.08 -6.63
CA GLN A 330 -3.04 -32.56 -6.82
C GLN A 330 -2.02 -31.45 -7.18
N ASP A 331 -2.51 -30.30 -7.65
CA ASP A 331 -1.70 -29.15 -8.05
C ASP A 331 -1.73 -28.04 -6.99
N ILE A 332 -2.38 -28.29 -5.83
CA ILE A 332 -2.39 -27.38 -4.68
C ILE A 332 -1.09 -27.58 -3.90
N ASP A 333 -0.25 -26.55 -3.86
CA ASP A 333 1.10 -26.62 -3.30
C ASP A 333 1.43 -25.38 -2.46
N LYS A 334 1.68 -25.61 -1.17
CA LYS A 334 2.04 -24.57 -0.19
C LYS A 334 3.39 -23.92 -0.51
N ASP A 335 4.29 -24.57 -1.25
CA ASP A 335 5.56 -23.97 -1.69
C ASP A 335 5.39 -22.92 -2.81
N LEU A 336 4.15 -22.70 -3.25
CA LEU A 336 3.78 -21.67 -4.22
C LEU A 336 3.31 -20.36 -3.57
N ILE A 337 3.00 -20.34 -2.28
CA ILE A 337 2.52 -19.14 -1.56
C ILE A 337 3.67 -18.29 -0.98
N VAL A 338 4.88 -18.87 -0.88
CA VAL A 338 6.10 -18.28 -0.29
C VAL A 338 6.93 -17.47 -1.30
#